data_AF-A0A2N2IGC0-F1
#
_entry.id   AF-A0A2N2IGC0-F1
#
_cell.length_a   1.000
_cell.length_b   1.000
_cell.length_c   1.000
_cell.angle_alpha   90.00
_cell.angle_beta   90.00
_cell.angle_gamma   90.00
#
_symmetry.space_group_name_H-M   'P 1'
#
loop_
_entity.id
_entity.type
_entity.pdbx_description
1 polymer ?
#
loop_
_entity_poly.entity_id
_entity_poly.type
_entity_poly.pdbx_seq_one_letter_code
_entity_poly.pdbx_strand_id
1 'polypeptide(L)'
;ISAGFFWRPAGDWWLGGRLLGGAAPQRHDAGALTRGALSLEVRRYFMLHTEANRFVMGHVLGGAGAEVLRMKDHTLTGPSFSAGAGVGVALSPTLYLGVQYVLTFPVWTGNDTDPKVYASYSTFLFHVTVGF
;
A
#
# COMPACT_ATOMS: atom_id res chain seq x y z
N ILE A 1 9.52 -2.68 -6.32
CA ILE A 1 9.67 -1.23 -6.63
C ILE A 1 8.79 -0.45 -5.67
N SER A 2 9.33 0.57 -5.00
CA SER A 2 8.56 1.50 -4.16
C SER A 2 9.08 2.90 -4.45
N ALA A 3 8.24 3.74 -5.03
CA ALA A 3 8.55 5.15 -5.28
C ALA A 3 7.40 5.99 -4.73
N GLY A 4 7.70 7.12 -4.10
CA GLY A 4 6.67 7.95 -3.51
C GLY A 4 7.07 9.41 -3.45
N PHE A 5 6.08 10.25 -3.17
CA PHE A 5 6.27 11.66 -2.89
C PHE A 5 5.64 12.01 -1.56
N PHE A 6 6.17 13.04 -0.92
CA PHE A 6 5.70 13.57 0.35
C PHE A 6 5.78 15.09 0.26
N TRP A 7 4.64 15.75 0.47
CA TRP A 7 4.51 17.19 0.25
C TRP A 7 3.73 17.85 1.38
N ARG A 8 4.23 18.98 1.85
CA ARG A 8 3.56 19.86 2.82
C ARG A 8 3.03 21.12 2.11
N PRO A 9 1.74 21.19 1.78
CA PRO A 9 1.15 22.40 1.19
C PRO A 9 1.22 23.61 2.13
N ALA A 10 0.66 23.50 3.34
CA ALA A 10 0.69 24.48 4.43
C ALA A 10 -0.09 23.91 5.65
N GLY A 11 0.26 24.32 6.88
CA GLY A 11 -0.44 23.92 8.11
C GLY A 11 0.02 22.58 8.69
N ASP A 12 -0.89 21.89 9.40
CA ASP A 12 -0.63 20.68 10.21
C ASP A 12 -0.89 19.36 9.49
N TRP A 13 -0.92 19.40 8.15
CA TRP A 13 -1.20 18.22 7.33
C TRP A 13 -0.26 18.13 6.13
N TRP A 14 -0.01 16.89 5.70
CA TRP A 14 0.81 16.56 4.53
C TRP A 14 0.03 15.64 3.61
N LEU A 15 0.46 15.62 2.35
CA LEU A 15 0.03 14.66 1.35
C LEU A 15 1.20 13.79 0.94
N GLY A 16 0.87 12.58 0.49
CA GLY A 16 1.85 11.76 -0.19
C GLY A 16 1.20 10.78 -1.13
N GLY A 17 2.00 10.27 -2.05
CA GLY A 17 1.62 9.19 -2.92
C GLY A 17 2.71 8.13 -2.93
N ARG A 18 2.34 6.88 -3.21
CA ARG A 18 3.30 5.79 -3.40
C ARG A 18 2.83 4.86 -4.50
N LEU A 19 3.73 4.54 -5.42
CA LEU A 19 3.61 3.42 -6.31
C LEU A 19 4.33 2.23 -5.68
N LEU A 20 3.61 1.14 -5.43
CA LEU A 20 4.14 -0.12 -4.95
C LEU A 20 4.02 -1.18 -6.02
N GLY A 21 5.13 -1.78 -6.39
CA GLY A 21 5.18 -2.95 -7.27
C GLY A 21 5.96 -4.07 -6.60
N GLY A 22 5.42 -5.28 -6.57
CA GLY A 22 6.13 -6.42 -6.00
C GLY A 22 5.53 -7.75 -6.40
N ALA A 23 6.34 -8.79 -6.33
CA ALA A 23 5.89 -10.16 -6.43
C ALA A 23 6.28 -10.92 -5.16
N ALA A 24 5.36 -11.71 -4.63
CA ALA A 24 5.60 -12.55 -3.48
C ALA A 24 5.01 -13.95 -3.71
N PRO A 25 5.73 -15.01 -3.35
CA PRO A 25 5.13 -16.33 -3.25
C PRO A 25 4.07 -16.29 -2.14
N GLN A 26 2.92 -16.90 -2.39
CA GLN A 26 1.87 -17.12 -1.39
C GLN A 26 1.71 -18.62 -1.15
N ARG A 27 1.61 -18.99 0.13
CA ARG A 27 1.13 -20.31 0.51
C ARG A 27 -0.39 -20.27 0.49
N HIS A 28 -0.98 -21.14 -0.32
CA HIS A 28 -2.40 -21.38 -0.37
C HIS A 28 -2.61 -22.89 -0.30
N ASP A 29 -3.75 -23.35 0.20
CA ASP A 29 -4.02 -24.79 0.38
C ASP A 29 -4.00 -25.56 -0.96
N ALA A 30 -4.19 -24.85 -2.08
CA ALA A 30 -4.09 -25.37 -3.44
C ALA A 30 -2.65 -25.48 -3.99
N GLY A 31 -1.62 -25.11 -3.22
CA GLY A 31 -0.20 -25.19 -3.59
C GLY A 31 0.53 -23.85 -3.64
N ALA A 32 1.74 -23.86 -4.21
CA ALA A 32 2.55 -22.65 -4.35
C ALA A 32 1.96 -21.69 -5.38
N LEU A 33 1.59 -20.49 -4.94
CA LEU A 33 1.07 -19.43 -5.79
C LEU A 33 2.10 -18.30 -5.90
N THR A 34 2.14 -17.61 -7.04
CA THR A 34 2.91 -16.36 -7.18
C THR A 34 1.95 -15.21 -7.37
N ARG A 35 2.01 -14.22 -6.48
CA ARG A 35 1.21 -13.00 -6.56
C ARG A 35 2.08 -11.84 -6.99
N GLY A 36 1.73 -11.17 -8.08
CA GLY A 36 2.24 -9.86 -8.46
C GLY A 36 1.22 -8.78 -8.15
N ALA A 37 1.66 -7.65 -7.62
CA ALA A 37 0.80 -6.49 -7.34
C ALA A 37 1.47 -5.21 -7.80
N LEU A 38 0.68 -4.31 -8.39
CA LEU A 38 1.05 -2.92 -8.66
C LEU A 38 -0.07 -2.01 -8.15
N SER A 39 0.21 -1.16 -7.16
CA SER A 39 -0.77 -0.24 -6.59
C SER A 39 -0.26 1.19 -6.50
N LEU A 40 -1.18 2.13 -6.72
CA LEU A 40 -1.00 3.54 -6.43
C LEU A 40 -1.80 3.88 -5.17
N GLU A 41 -1.12 4.35 -4.14
CA GLU A 41 -1.70 4.73 -2.86
C GLU A 41 -1.55 6.24 -2.66
N VAL A 42 -2.64 6.91 -2.28
CA VAL A 42 -2.65 8.29 -1.83
C VAL A 42 -2.79 8.32 -0.31
N ARG A 43 -2.06 9.23 0.33
CA ARG A 43 -1.99 9.39 1.78
C ARG A 43 -2.34 10.81 2.17
N ARG A 44 -3.01 10.90 3.31
CA ARG A 44 -3.13 12.13 4.09
C ARG A 44 -2.50 11.91 5.45
N TYR A 45 -1.55 12.76 5.80
CA TYR A 45 -0.88 12.76 7.10
C TYR A 45 -1.39 13.92 7.94
N PHE A 46 -1.46 13.70 9.23
CA PHE A 46 -1.92 14.67 10.23
C PHE A 46 -0.94 14.68 11.38
N MET A 47 -0.56 15.87 11.84
CA MET A 47 0.25 16.01 13.03
C MET A 47 -0.54 15.55 14.27
N LEU A 48 0.06 14.66 15.06
CA LEU A 48 -0.48 14.21 16.34
C LEU A 48 0.24 14.87 17.52
N HIS A 49 1.56 15.05 17.40
CA HIS A 49 2.40 15.64 18.43
C HIS A 49 3.68 16.23 17.83
N THR A 50 4.24 17.24 18.50
CA THR A 50 5.49 17.91 18.09
C THR A 50 6.47 17.88 19.24
N GLU A 51 7.65 17.33 19.00
CA GLU A 51 8.72 17.26 20.00
C GLU A 51 10.07 17.53 19.34
N ALA A 52 10.81 18.53 19.82
CA ALA A 52 12.20 18.80 19.45
C ALA A 52 12.53 18.65 17.93
N ASN A 53 11.77 19.35 17.08
CA ASN A 53 11.88 19.35 15.60
C ASN A 53 11.45 18.05 14.90
N ARG A 54 10.76 17.14 15.60
CA ARG A 54 10.16 15.94 15.03
C ARG A 54 8.65 16.05 15.13
N PHE A 55 7.97 15.64 14.07
CA PHE A 55 6.51 15.62 14.04
C PHE A 55 6.04 14.18 14.10
N VAL A 56 5.40 13.78 15.20
CA VAL A 56 4.68 12.51 15.25
C VAL A 56 3.42 12.70 14.42
N MET A 57 3.24 11.85 13.42
CA MET A 57 2.14 11.96 12.48
C MET A 57 1.39 10.64 12.38
N GLY A 58 0.06 10.76 12.38
CA GLY A 58 -0.84 9.72 11.90
C GLY A 58 -1.07 9.88 10.41
N HIS A 59 -1.43 8.81 9.72
CA HIS A 59 -1.88 8.90 8.34
C HIS A 59 -2.95 7.88 8.03
N VAL A 60 -3.80 8.26 7.08
CA VAL A 60 -4.74 7.35 6.41
C VAL A 60 -4.36 7.26 4.94
N LEU A 61 -4.65 6.12 4.34
CA LEU A 61 -4.39 5.89 2.92
C LEU A 61 -5.55 5.18 2.25
N GLY A 62 -5.70 5.50 0.97
CA GLY A 62 -6.53 4.78 0.03
C GLY A 62 -5.73 4.56 -1.25
N GLY A 63 -5.86 3.40 -1.85
CA GLY A 63 -5.14 3.08 -3.07
C GLY A 63 -5.92 2.15 -3.97
N ALA A 64 -5.58 2.19 -5.24
CA ALA A 64 -6.09 1.28 -6.25
C ALA A 64 -4.93 0.73 -7.07
N GLY A 65 -5.11 -0.47 -7.58
CA GLY A 65 -4.06 -1.18 -8.29
C GLY A 65 -4.58 -2.31 -9.13
N ALA A 66 -3.65 -3.11 -9.63
CA ALA A 66 -3.90 -4.36 -10.29
C ALA A 66 -3.08 -5.46 -9.63
N GLU A 67 -3.67 -6.64 -9.56
CA GLU A 67 -3.03 -7.85 -9.07
C GLU A 67 -3.09 -8.95 -10.10
N VAL A 68 -2.05 -9.77 -10.08
CA VAL A 68 -1.90 -10.98 -10.88
C VAL A 68 -1.67 -12.13 -9.91
N LEU A 69 -2.51 -13.15 -9.98
CA LEU A 69 -2.38 -14.38 -9.22
C LEU A 69 -2.10 -15.53 -10.19
N ARG A 70 -0.87 -16.04 -10.15
CA ARG A 70 -0.47 -17.19 -10.94
C ARG A 70 -0.70 -18.47 -10.14
N MET A 71 -1.59 -19.31 -10.64
CA MET A 71 -1.84 -20.67 -10.17
C MET A 71 -1.14 -21.69 -11.08
N LYS A 72 -1.24 -22.97 -10.72
CA LYS A 72 -0.64 -24.07 -11.51
C LYS A 72 -1.13 -24.09 -12.95
N ASP A 73 -2.45 -23.98 -13.14
CA ASP A 73 -3.10 -24.26 -14.42
C ASP A 73 -3.64 -22.99 -15.11
N HIS A 74 -3.71 -21.86 -14.42
CA HIS A 74 -4.22 -20.60 -14.97
C HIS A 74 -3.66 -19.37 -14.25
N THR A 75 -3.82 -18.21 -14.88
CA THR A 75 -3.48 -16.90 -14.29
C THR A 75 -4.75 -16.10 -14.13
N LEU A 76 -4.99 -15.58 -12.93
CA LEU A 76 -6.04 -14.62 -12.69
C LEU A 76 -5.44 -13.21 -12.63
N THR A 77 -6.19 -12.24 -13.14
CA THR A 77 -5.81 -10.83 -13.03
C THR A 77 -7.01 -10.01 -12.62
N GLY A 78 -6.79 -8.86 -12.00
CA GLY A 78 -7.88 -7.94 -11.77
C GLY A 78 -7.52 -6.76 -10.90
N PRO A 79 -8.48 -5.85 -10.66
CA PRO A 79 -8.24 -4.68 -9.85
C PRO A 79 -8.04 -5.07 -8.38
N SER A 80 -7.31 -4.24 -7.66
CA SER A 80 -7.25 -4.28 -6.21
C SER A 80 -7.50 -2.91 -5.61
N PHE A 81 -8.20 -2.90 -4.48
CA PHE A 81 -8.41 -1.70 -3.69
C PHE A 81 -7.71 -1.87 -2.35
N SER A 82 -7.16 -0.79 -1.84
CA SER A 82 -6.47 -0.78 -0.56
C SER A 82 -6.92 0.37 0.30
N ALA A 83 -7.04 0.10 1.59
CA ALA A 83 -7.30 1.11 2.61
C ALA A 83 -6.45 0.79 3.82
N GLY A 84 -5.97 1.82 4.51
CA GLY A 84 -5.10 1.62 5.64
C GLY A 84 -4.91 2.85 6.48
N ALA A 85 -4.23 2.64 7.60
CA ALA A 85 -3.82 3.69 8.50
C ALA A 85 -2.47 3.33 9.13
N GLY A 86 -1.79 4.35 9.62
CA GLY A 86 -0.48 4.17 10.23
C GLY A 86 -0.05 5.38 11.03
N VAL A 87 1.12 5.23 11.63
CA VAL A 87 1.77 6.26 12.45
C VAL A 87 3.25 6.30 12.12
N GLY A 88 3.88 7.44 12.38
CA GLY A 88 5.30 7.61 12.13
C GLY A 88 5.80 8.97 12.56
N VAL A 89 7.02 9.27 12.18
CA VAL A 89 7.73 10.49 12.54
C VAL A 89 8.24 11.16 11.28
N ALA A 90 7.89 12.43 11.08
CA ALA A 90 8.60 13.29 10.15
C ALA A 90 9.88 13.79 10.84
N LEU A 91 11.03 13.41 10.27
CA LEU A 91 12.34 13.88 10.72
C LEU A 91 12.68 15.24 10.11
N SER A 92 12.04 15.58 8.99
CA SER A 92 12.14 16.87 8.32
C SER A 92 10.85 17.11 7.50
N PRO A 93 10.67 18.29 6.89
CA PRO A 93 9.58 18.51 5.94
C PRO A 93 9.57 17.55 4.74
N THR A 94 10.67 16.85 4.47
CA THR A 94 10.87 15.98 3.30
C THR A 94 11.10 14.51 3.66
N LEU A 95 11.30 14.16 4.93
CA LEU A 95 11.61 12.79 5.35
C LEU A 95 10.61 12.28 6.38
N TYR A 96 9.93 11.20 6.02
CA TYR A 96 8.98 10.49 6.89
C TYR A 96 9.38 9.02 7.08
N LEU A 97 9.39 8.59 8.35
CA LEU A 97 9.56 7.19 8.74
C LEU A 97 8.27 6.71 9.38
N GLY A 98 7.68 5.64 8.87
CA GLY A 98 6.36 5.20 9.32
C GLY A 98 6.16 3.71 9.31
N VAL A 99 5.16 3.32 10.10
CA VAL A 99 4.59 1.98 10.10
C VAL A 99 3.12 2.08 9.76
N GLN A 100 2.62 1.16 8.94
CA GLN A 100 1.23 1.17 8.49
C GLN A 100 0.66 -0.24 8.42
N TYR A 101 -0.65 -0.30 8.63
CA TYR A 101 -1.47 -1.47 8.38
C TYR A 101 -2.36 -1.21 7.16
N VAL A 102 -2.33 -2.11 6.19
CA VAL A 102 -3.10 -2.00 4.95
C VAL A 102 -3.95 -3.24 4.77
N LEU A 103 -5.23 -3.04 4.49
CA LEU A 103 -6.13 -4.04 3.96
C LEU A 103 -6.18 -3.89 2.45
N THR A 104 -6.01 -5.00 1.74
CA THR A 104 -6.12 -5.05 0.28
C THR A 104 -7.20 -6.04 -0.13
N PHE A 105 -8.01 -5.64 -1.10
CA PHE A 105 -9.18 -6.34 -1.61
C PHE A 105 -9.02 -6.52 -3.12
N PRO A 106 -8.30 -7.57 -3.58
CA PRO A 106 -8.27 -7.94 -4.99
C PRO A 106 -9.60 -8.57 -5.42
N VAL A 107 -9.98 -8.27 -6.66
CA VAL A 107 -11.05 -8.96 -7.38
C VAL A 107 -10.41 -9.61 -8.60
N TRP A 108 -10.12 -10.91 -8.52
CA TRP A 108 -9.49 -11.63 -9.61
C TRP A 108 -10.51 -12.22 -10.56
N THR A 109 -10.31 -12.05 -11.85
CA THR A 109 -11.09 -12.67 -12.94
C THR A 109 -10.20 -13.54 -13.81
N GLY A 110 -10.69 -14.72 -14.18
CA GLY A 110 -10.07 -15.58 -15.18
C GLY A 110 -10.36 -15.14 -16.61
N ASN A 111 -9.58 -15.64 -17.57
CA ASN A 111 -9.81 -15.42 -19.02
C ASN A 111 -11.00 -16.23 -19.56
N ASP A 112 -11.33 -17.36 -18.91
CA ASP A 112 -12.52 -18.17 -19.21
C ASP A 112 -13.63 -17.81 -18.22
N THR A 113 -14.87 -17.77 -18.71
CA THR A 113 -16.01 -16.98 -18.21
C THR A 113 -16.61 -17.31 -16.82
N ASP A 114 -15.90 -17.97 -15.91
CA ASP A 114 -15.97 -17.72 -14.45
C ASP A 114 -14.99 -18.66 -13.72
N PRO A 115 -14.00 -18.11 -12.98
CA PRO A 115 -14.25 -17.89 -11.56
C PRO A 115 -13.75 -16.52 -11.06
N LYS A 116 -14.59 -15.86 -10.27
CA LYS A 116 -14.22 -14.71 -9.44
C LYS A 116 -13.70 -15.19 -8.10
N VAL A 117 -12.44 -14.90 -7.79
CA VAL A 117 -11.87 -15.14 -6.46
C VAL A 117 -11.78 -13.81 -5.74
N TYR A 118 -12.51 -13.71 -4.62
CA TYR A 118 -12.36 -12.64 -3.65
C TYR A 118 -11.40 -13.11 -2.57
N ALA A 119 -10.40 -12.30 -2.28
CA ALA A 119 -9.62 -12.40 -1.07
C ALA A 119 -9.53 -11.03 -0.41
N SER A 120 -9.31 -11.04 0.89
CA SER A 120 -8.76 -9.88 1.58
C SER A 120 -7.52 -10.32 2.33
N TYR A 121 -6.51 -9.47 2.33
CA TYR A 121 -5.31 -9.72 3.11
C TYR A 121 -4.85 -8.44 3.77
N SER A 122 -4.19 -8.63 4.90
CA SER A 122 -3.59 -7.56 5.66
C SER A 122 -2.08 -7.55 5.50
N THR A 123 -1.51 -6.37 5.37
CA THR A 123 -0.06 -6.19 5.27
C THR A 123 0.38 -5.16 6.30
N PHE A 124 1.38 -5.53 7.10
CA PHE A 124 2.10 -4.61 7.97
C PHE A 124 3.36 -4.14 7.24
N LEU A 125 3.51 -2.84 7.06
CA LEU A 125 4.60 -2.25 6.27
C LEU A 125 5.38 -1.24 7.10
N PHE A 126 6.69 -1.44 7.15
CA PHE A 126 7.65 -0.39 7.48
C PHE A 126 7.97 0.37 6.20
N HIS A 127 7.93 1.69 6.24
CA HIS A 127 8.24 2.49 5.06
C HIS A 127 9.01 3.75 5.40
N VAL A 128 9.85 4.13 4.45
CA VAL A 128 10.57 5.40 4.41
C VAL A 128 10.07 6.14 3.18
N THR A 129 9.52 7.34 3.39
CA THR A 129 9.12 8.22 2.29
C THR A 129 10.04 9.42 2.27
N VAL A 130 10.69 9.63 1.14
CA VAL A 130 11.49 10.83 0.85
C VAL A 130 10.71 11.66 -0.17
N GLY A 131 10.37 12.89 0.21
CA GLY A 131 9.75 13.89 -0.65
C GLY A 131 10.77 14.88 -1.18
N PHE A 132 10.43 15.55 -2.28
CA PHE A 132 11.17 16.67 -2.86
C PHE A 132 10.36 17.95 -2.69
#